data_AF-A0A4U6D6M3-F1
#
_entry.id   AF-A0A4U6D6M3-F1
#
_cell.length_a   1.000
_cell.length_b   1.000
_cell.length_c   1.000
_cell.angle_alpha   90.00
_cell.angle_beta   90.00
_cell.angle_gamma   90.00
#
_symmetry.space_group_name_H-M   'P 1'
#
loop_
_entity.id
_entity.type
_entity.pdbx_description
1 polymer ?
#
loop_
_entity_poly.entity_id
_entity_poly.type
_entity_poly.pdbx_seq_one_letter_code
_entity_poly.pdbx_strand_id
1 'polypeptide(L)' 'METLIFQSDNHEKLDALKAFAKSLDIYFETKEKPYDPEFVAKIQESRRQFENGQHKVIDIEDLWK' A
#
# COMPACT_ATOMS: atom_id res chain seq x y z
N MET A 1 8.03 -6.20 -30.72
CA MET A 1 8.16 -6.77 -29.37
C MET A 1 6.83 -6.57 -28.69
N GLU A 2 6.28 -7.62 -28.09
CA GLU A 2 4.97 -7.62 -27.45
C GLU A 2 5.15 -7.65 -25.93
N THR A 3 4.34 -6.87 -25.21
CA THR A 3 4.43 -6.76 -23.75
C THR A 3 3.17 -7.33 -23.13
N LEU A 4 3.34 -8.31 -22.24
CA LEU A 4 2.24 -8.92 -21.49
C LEU A 4 2.22 -8.38 -20.06
N ILE A 5 1.07 -7.86 -19.61
CA ILE A 5 0.89 -7.31 -18.26
C ILE A 5 -0.14 -8.15 -17.52
N PHE A 6 0.27 -8.74 -16.40
CA PHE A 6 -0.64 -9.46 -15.51
C PHE A 6 -1.11 -8.53 -14.39
N GLN A 7 -2.43 -8.42 -14.20
CA GLN A 7 -3.03 -7.79 -13.03
C GLN A 7 -3.68 -8.85 -12.15
N SER A 8 -3.28 -8.88 -10.89
CA SER A 8 -3.87 -9.77 -9.90
C SER A 8 -4.76 -8.99 -8.94
N ASP A 9 -5.88 -9.60 -8.58
CA ASP A 9 -6.88 -9.12 -7.62
C ASP A 9 -6.60 -9.56 -6.17
N ASN A 10 -5.67 -10.49 -5.95
CA ASN A 10 -5.31 -10.97 -4.61
C ASN A 10 -3.83 -11.38 -4.50
N HIS A 11 -3.35 -11.57 -3.26
CA HIS A 11 -1.96 -11.92 -3.00
C HIS A 11 -1.58 -13.33 -3.48
N GLU A 12 -2.48 -14.32 -3.33
CA GLU A 12 -2.20 -15.71 -3.70
C GLU A 12 -1.93 -15.89 -5.20
N LYS A 13 -2.75 -15.27 -6.06
CA LYS A 13 -2.56 -15.32 -7.52
C LYS A 13 -1.29 -14.57 -7.93
N LEU A 14 -0.94 -13.48 -7.24
CA LEU A 14 0.29 -12.73 -7.48
C LEU A 14 1.52 -13.58 -7.16
N ASP A 15 1.50 -14.37 -6.09
CA ASP A 15 2.58 -15.29 -5.74
C ASP A 15 2.69 -16.46 -6.73
N ALA A 16 1.55 -16.99 -7.20
CA ALA A 16 1.54 -18.00 -8.27
C ALA A 16 2.16 -17.47 -9.57
N LEU A 17 1.85 -16.23 -9.97
CA LEU A 17 2.42 -15.59 -11.15
C LEU A 17 3.94 -15.37 -11.01
N LYS A 18 4.41 -14.94 -9.82
CA LYS A 18 5.84 -14.81 -9.54
C LYS A 18 6.57 -16.15 -9.64
N ALA A 19 5.98 -17.21 -9.10
CA ALA A 19 6.55 -18.55 -9.16
C ALA A 19 6.64 -19.07 -10.61
N PHE A 20 5.57 -18.84 -11.40
CA PHE A 20 5.53 -19.20 -12.81
C PHE A 20 6.60 -18.44 -13.62
N ALA A 21 6.69 -17.11 -13.47
CA ALA A 21 7.70 -16.30 -14.16
C ALA A 21 9.13 -16.74 -13.82
N LYS A 22 9.42 -17.04 -12.54
CA LYS A 22 10.72 -17.59 -12.11
C LYS A 22 11.02 -18.94 -12.75
N SER A 23 10.04 -19.84 -12.86
CA SER A 23 10.24 -21.16 -13.47
C SER A 23 10.60 -21.10 -14.96
N LEU A 24 10.23 -20.02 -15.64
CA LEU A 24 10.50 -19.78 -17.06
C LEU A 24 11.70 -18.86 -17.30
N ASP A 25 12.41 -18.47 -16.24
CA ASP A 25 13.52 -17.51 -16.28
C ASP A 25 13.14 -16.17 -16.95
N ILE A 26 11.88 -15.76 -16.77
CA ILE A 26 11.35 -14.50 -17.31
C ILE A 26 11.60 -13.38 -16.30
N TYR A 27 12.23 -12.30 -16.75
CA TYR A 27 12.36 -11.07 -15.97
C TYR A 27 10.98 -10.42 -15.76
N PHE A 28 10.65 -10.10 -14.51
CA PHE A 28 9.41 -9.40 -14.15
C PHE A 28 9.68 -8.27 -13.16
N GLU A 29 8.85 -7.24 -13.22
CA GLU A 29 8.88 -6.10 -12.30
C GLU A 29 7.55 -6.06 -11.53
N THR A 30 7.61 -5.94 -10.20
CA THR A 30 6.41 -5.71 -9.39
C THR A 30 6.31 -4.23 -9.09
N LYS A 31 5.25 -3.58 -9.58
CA LYS A 31 4.93 -2.20 -9.22
C LYS A 31 3.93 -2.23 -8.08
N GLU A 32 4.40 -1.94 -6.87
CA GLU A 32 3.48 -1.63 -5.78
C GLU A 32 2.75 -0.34 -6.13
N LYS A 33 1.43 -0.32 -5.95
CA LYS A 33 0.67 0.93 -6.07
C LYS A 33 1.03 1.77 -4.86
N PRO A 34 1.68 2.93 -5.02
CA PRO A 34 1.89 3.82 -3.90
C PRO A 34 0.53 4.21 -3.31
N TYR A 35 0.49 4.49 -2.02
CA TYR A 35 -0.67 5.14 -1.42
C TYR A 35 -1.01 6.41 -2.18
N ASP A 36 -2.30 6.74 -2.19
CA ASP A 36 -2.78 7.98 -2.79
C ASP A 36 -1.95 9.19 -2.27
N PRO A 37 -1.42 10.05 -3.15
CA PRO A 37 -0.56 11.16 -2.73
C PRO A 37 -1.23 12.12 -1.74
N GLU A 38 -2.54 12.35 -1.87
CA GLU A 38 -3.29 13.20 -0.92
C GLU A 38 -3.40 12.52 0.44
N PHE A 39 -3.61 11.20 0.47
CA PHE A 39 -3.55 10.42 1.70
C PHE A 39 -2.17 10.53 2.37
N VAL A 40 -1.08 10.37 1.62
CA VAL A 40 0.28 10.51 2.15
C VAL A 40 0.52 11.91 2.73
N ALA A 41 0.10 12.96 2.00
CA ALA A 41 0.21 14.35 2.46
C ALA A 41 -0.57 14.57 3.77
N LYS A 42 -1.78 14.03 3.88
CA LYS A 42 -2.60 14.12 5.10
C LYS A 42 -1.94 13.45 6.31
N ILE A 43 -1.30 12.29 6.11
CA ILE A 43 -0.58 11.60 7.18
C ILE A 43 0.65 12.39 7.63
N GLN A 44 1.39 12.99 6.70
CA GLN A 44 2.54 13.82 7.04
C GLN A 44 2.12 15.06 7.83
N GLU A 45 1.04 15.73 7.42
CA GLU A 45 0.50 16.87 8.16
C GLU A 45 0.03 16.46 9.56
N SER A 46 -0.65 15.32 9.70
CA SER A 46 -1.07 14.78 10.99
C SER A 46 0.12 14.53 11.94
N ARG A 47 1.23 13.99 11.44
CA ARG A 47 2.46 13.81 12.23
C ARG A 47 3.02 15.15 12.74
N ARG A 48 3.07 16.16 11.87
CA ARG A 48 3.50 17.51 12.24
C ARG A 48 2.59 18.15 13.30
N GLN A 49 1.28 17.97 13.17
CA GLN A 49 0.31 18.43 14.15
C GLN A 49 0.50 17.75 15.50
N PHE A 50 0.76 16.44 15.52
CA PHE A 50 1.07 15.70 16.73
C PHE A 50 2.30 16.25 17.44
N GLU A 51 3.41 16.46 16.71
CA GLU A 51 4.65 17.07 17.22
C GLU A 51 4.44 18.49 17.77
N ASN A 52 3.56 19.27 17.13
CA ASN A 52 3.18 20.61 17.58
C ASN A 52 2.15 20.63 18.73
N GLY A 53 1.75 19.47 19.26
CA GLY A 53 0.73 19.37 20.30
C GLY A 53 -0.71 19.66 19.82
N GLN A 54 -0.93 19.74 18.51
CA GLN A 54 -2.23 19.97 17.87
C GLN A 54 -2.99 18.66 17.68
N HIS A 55 -3.10 17.87 18.74
CA HIS A 55 -3.82 16.59 18.73
C HIS A 55 -4.81 16.52 19.88
N LYS A 56 -5.80 15.64 19.75
CA LYS A 56 -6.72 15.31 20.84
C LYS A 56 -6.56 13.83 21.16
N VAL A 57 -6.30 13.53 22.43
CA VAL A 57 -6.37 12.16 22.94
C VAL A 57 -7.82 11.86 23.27
N ILE A 58 -8.30 10.70 22.84
CA ILE A 58 -9.65 10.21 23.10
C ILE A 58 -9.48 8.82 23.71
N ASP A 59 -10.11 8.58 24.86
CA ASP A 59 -10.12 7.26 25.49
C ASP A 59 -11.03 6.30 24.71
N ILE A 60 -10.67 5.01 24.70
CA ILE A 60 -11.42 3.99 23.93
C ILE A 60 -12.89 3.93 24.40
N GLU A 61 -13.15 4.16 25.68
CA GLU A 61 -14.49 4.19 26.26
C GLU A 61 -15.37 5.31 25.68
N ASP A 62 -14.77 6.39 25.17
CA ASP A 62 -15.49 7.52 24.54
C ASP A 62 -15.78 7.30 23.05
N LEU A 63 -15.21 6.26 22.42
CA LEU A 63 -15.42 5.97 20.99
C LEU A 63 -16.76 5.27 20.69
N TRP A 64 -17.41 4.71 21.70
CA TRP A 64 -18.58 3.83 21.54
C TRP A 64 -19.87 4.38 22.16
N LYS A 65 -19.93 5.69 22.42
CA LYS A 65 -21.13 6.38 22.93
C LYS A 65 -22.09 6.77 21.81
#